data_AF-A0A4R0UJF1-F1
#
_entry.id   AF-A0A4R0UJF1-F1
#
_cell.length_a   1.000
_cell.length_b   1.000
_cell.length_c   1.000
_cell.angle_alpha   90.00
_cell.angle_beta   90.00
_cell.angle_gamma   90.00
#
_symmetry.space_group_name_H-M   'P 1'
#
loop_
_entity.id
_entity.type
_entity.pdbx_description
1 polymer ?
#
loop_
_entity_poly.entity_id
_entity_poly.type
_entity_poly.pdbx_seq_one_letter_code
_entity_poly.pdbx_strand_id
1 'polypeptide(L)' 'MSAKGCSPDNAAAEGFFGRLKQEFFHKRSFAGVSMDGFINMLNDYMVWYRDRRIKTEFGMSIMDRRRELGLVA' A
#
# COMPACT_ATOMS: atom_id res chain seq x y z
N MET A 1 -27.20 -3.93 3.46
CA MET A 1 -26.28 -2.88 2.95
C MET A 1 -25.43 -2.41 4.13
N SER A 2 -24.16 -2.82 4.18
CA SER A 2 -23.23 -2.40 5.25
C SER A 2 -22.84 -0.93 5.04
N ALA A 3 -22.84 -0.12 6.10
CA ALA A 3 -22.51 1.30 6.02
C ALA A 3 -21.05 1.49 5.57
N LYS A 4 -20.83 2.41 4.61
CA LYS A 4 -19.49 2.86 4.24
C LYS A 4 -18.75 3.33 5.50
N GLY A 5 -17.55 2.80 5.73
CA GLY A 5 -16.65 3.29 6.78
C GLY A 5 -16.90 2.75 8.20
N CYS A 6 -17.85 1.84 8.43
CA CYS A 6 -18.14 1.33 9.80
C CYS A 6 -17.57 -0.05 10.13
N SER A 7 -16.81 -0.69 9.24
CA SER A 7 -16.02 -1.87 9.59
C SER A 7 -14.53 -1.54 9.65
N PRO A 8 -13.79 -2.01 10.68
CA PRO A 8 -12.34 -1.79 10.80
C PRO A 8 -11.56 -2.18 9.54
N ASP A 9 -11.99 -3.27 8.87
CA ASP A 9 -11.37 -3.74 7.62
C ASP A 9 -11.57 -2.77 6.45
N ASN A 10 -12.77 -2.16 6.35
CA ASN A 10 -13.05 -1.18 5.30
C ASN A 10 -12.22 0.08 5.51
N ALA A 11 -12.08 0.56 6.75
CA ALA A 11 -11.25 1.72 7.06
C ALA A 11 -9.76 1.49 6.75
N ALA A 12 -9.24 0.30 7.05
CA ALA A 12 -7.86 -0.06 6.72
C ALA A 12 -7.62 -0.10 5.20
N ALA A 13 -8.55 -0.70 4.45
CA ALA A 13 -8.51 -0.74 2.98
C ALA A 13 -8.63 0.67 2.38
N GLU A 14 -9.53 1.50 2.90
CA GLU A 14 -9.71 2.90 2.48
C GLU A 14 -8.44 3.72 2.67
N GLY A 15 -7.74 3.56 3.81
CA GLY A 15 -6.47 4.21 4.07
C GLY A 15 -5.36 3.80 3.09
N PHE A 16 -5.31 2.51 2.74
CA PHE A 16 -4.38 2.00 1.72
C PHE A 16 -4.68 2.59 0.33
N PHE A 17 -5.93 2.48 -0.14
CA PHE A 17 -6.30 2.97 -1.47
C PHE A 17 -6.23 4.49 -1.59
N GLY A 18 -6.46 5.22 -0.49
CA GLY A 18 -6.24 6.66 -0.44
C GLY A 18 -4.78 7.01 -0.71
N ARG A 19 -3.85 6.33 -0.05
CA ARG A 19 -2.40 6.51 -0.26
C ARG A 19 -1.97 6.07 -1.66
N LEU A 20 -2.42 4.92 -2.14
CA LEU A 20 -2.12 4.46 -3.50
C LEU A 20 -2.54 5.50 -4.55
N LYS A 21 -3.74 6.08 -4.42
CA LYS A 21 -4.20 7.13 -5.34
C LYS A 21 -3.32 8.39 -5.28
N GLN A 22 -2.89 8.80 -4.09
CA GLN A 22 -2.08 10.00 -3.91
C GLN A 22 -0.60 9.80 -4.28
N GLU A 23 0.00 8.70 -3.87
CA GLU A 23 1.44 8.45 -4.00
C GLU A 23 1.79 7.84 -5.37
N PHE A 24 0.93 6.99 -5.94
CA PHE A 24 1.21 6.29 -7.20
C PHE A 24 0.53 6.92 -8.43
N PHE A 25 -0.74 7.33 -8.30
CA PHE A 25 -1.55 7.79 -9.44
C PHE A 25 -1.61 9.32 -9.61
N HIS A 26 -1.47 10.10 -8.53
CA HIS A 26 -1.68 11.54 -8.60
C HIS A 26 -0.63 12.23 -9.49
N LYS A 27 -1.11 13.02 -10.46
CA LYS A 27 -0.29 13.79 -11.43
C LYS A 27 0.76 12.95 -12.17
N ARG A 28 0.54 11.64 -12.31
CA ARG A 28 1.44 10.74 -13.04
C ARG A 28 0.81 10.33 -14.37
N SER A 29 1.55 10.52 -15.46
CA SER A 29 1.16 10.00 -16.78
C SER A 29 1.72 8.58 -16.95
N PHE A 30 0.90 7.71 -17.54
CA PHE A 30 1.29 6.36 -17.99
C PHE A 30 1.24 6.24 -19.52
N ALA A 31 1.16 7.36 -20.23
CA ALA A 31 1.18 7.36 -21.69
C ALA A 31 2.51 6.76 -22.20
N GLY A 32 2.41 5.78 -23.10
CA GLY A 32 3.56 5.05 -23.65
C GLY A 32 4.14 3.96 -22.74
N VAL A 33 3.57 3.75 -21.55
CA VAL A 33 3.94 2.63 -20.67
C VAL A 33 3.21 1.37 -21.14
N SER A 34 3.94 0.27 -21.36
CA SER A 34 3.32 -1.02 -21.67
C SER A 34 2.57 -1.58 -20.46
N MET A 35 1.68 -2.54 -20.68
CA MET A 35 0.95 -3.18 -19.58
C MET A 35 1.93 -3.84 -18.59
N ASP A 36 2.93 -4.56 -19.08
CA ASP A 36 3.96 -5.19 -18.22
C ASP A 36 4.76 -4.14 -17.44
N GLY A 37 5.09 -3.01 -18.08
CA GLY A 37 5.74 -1.89 -17.43
C GLY A 37 4.89 -1.31 -16.28
N PHE A 38 3.59 -1.13 -16.52
CA PHE A 38 2.66 -0.67 -15.50
C PHE A 38 2.56 -1.65 -14.32
N ILE A 39 2.44 -2.95 -14.61
CA ILE A 39 2.37 -4.01 -13.59
C ILE A 39 3.64 -3.99 -12.73
N ASN A 40 4.83 -3.89 -13.34
CA ASN A 40 6.09 -3.83 -12.61
C ASN A 40 6.17 -2.58 -11.73
N MET A 41 5.81 -1.41 -12.25
CA MET A 41 5.78 -0.16 -11.47
C MET A 41 4.86 -0.27 -10.25
N LEU A 42 3.67 -0.86 -10.44
CA LEU A 42 2.73 -1.07 -9.35
C LEU A 42 3.29 -2.07 -8.33
N ASN A 43 3.88 -3.17 -8.80
CA ASN A 43 4.51 -4.17 -7.93
C ASN A 43 5.64 -3.55 -7.09
N ASP A 44 6.49 -2.72 -7.68
CA ASP A 44 7.58 -2.03 -6.98
C ASP A 44 7.04 -1.10 -5.90
N TYR A 45 5.97 -0.36 -6.20
CA TYR A 45 5.27 0.45 -5.19
C TYR A 45 4.73 -0.42 -4.06
N MET A 46 4.12 -1.57 -4.36
CA MET A 46 3.58 -2.48 -3.34
C MET A 46 4.67 -3.06 -2.44
N VAL A 47 5.81 -3.46 -3.01
CA VAL A 47 6.98 -3.93 -2.26
C VAL A 47 7.53 -2.82 -1.37
N TRP A 48 7.71 -1.61 -1.92
CA TRP A 48 8.16 -0.46 -1.12
C TRP A 48 7.20 -0.12 0.03
N TYR A 49 5.89 -0.10 -0.23
CA TYR A 49 4.86 0.19 0.76
C TYR A 49 4.91 -0.82 1.93
N ARG A 50 5.18 -2.09 1.62
CA ARG A 50 5.23 -3.19 2.58
C ARG A 50 6.55 -3.21 3.38
N ASP A 51 7.68 -3.02 2.69
CA ASP A 51 9.02 -3.32 3.22
C ASP A 51 9.80 -2.09 3.71
N ARG A 52 9.47 -0.91 3.19
CA ARG A 52 10.30 0.30 3.38
C ARG A 52 9.53 1.46 3.97
N ARG A 53 8.23 1.58 3.67
CA ARG A 53 7.41 2.68 4.15
C ARG A 53 7.23 2.60 5.67
N ILE A 54 7.73 3.60 6.39
CA ILE A 54 7.58 3.70 7.84
C ILE A 54 6.10 4.02 8.17
N LYS A 55 5.50 3.21 9.04
CA LYS A 55 4.19 3.49 9.62
C LYS A 55 4.39 4.17 10.97
N THR A 56 3.85 5.38 11.12
CA THR A 56 4.01 6.19 12.33
C THR A 56 3.48 5.52 13.59
N GLU A 57 2.45 4.66 13.46
CA GLU A 57 1.87 3.88 14.57
C GLU A 57 2.88 2.97 15.28
N PHE A 58 3.93 2.51 14.59
CA PHE A 58 4.92 1.60 15.16
C PHE A 58 6.38 1.92 14.77
N GLY A 59 6.64 3.06 14.13
CA GLY A 59 8.00 3.56 13.86
C GLY A 59 8.82 2.76 12.84
N MET A 60 8.26 1.71 12.22
CA MET A 60 8.96 0.82 11.29
C MET A 60 8.07 0.42 10.09
N SER A 61 8.57 -0.46 9.22
CA SER A 61 7.80 -0.99 8.08
C SER A 61 6.80 -2.06 8.53
N ILE A 62 5.82 -2.37 7.66
CA ILE A 62 4.85 -3.44 7.94
C ILE A 62 5.56 -4.79 8.03
N MET A 63 6.50 -5.08 7.13
CA MET A 63 7.26 -6.34 7.18
C MET A 63 8.09 -6.46 8.44
N ASP A 64 8.80 -5.41 8.83
CA ASP A 64 9.64 -5.48 10.02
C ASP A 64 8.77 -5.69 11.26
N ARG A 65 7.62 -5.03 11.34
CA ARG A 65 6.66 -5.27 12.43
C ARG A 65 6.19 -6.73 12.45
N ARG A 66 5.90 -7.33 11.29
CA ARG A 66 5.49 -8.74 11.22
C ARG A 66 6.63 -9.69 11.60
N ARG A 67 7.89 -9.36 11.27
CA ARG A 67 9.08 -10.12 11.70
C ARG A 67 9.25 -10.09 13.21
N GLU A 68 9.15 -8.91 13.84
CA GLU A 68 9.21 -8.79 15.30
C GLU A 68 8.14 -9.63 16.01
N LEU A 69 6.94 -9.71 15.42
CA LEU A 69 5.84 -10.51 15.95
C LEU A 69 5.95 -12.00 15.64
N GLY A 70 6.99 -12.46 14.93
CA GLY A 70 7.13 -13.86 14.52
C GLY A 70 6.07 -14.33 13.51
N LEU A 71 5.43 -13.40 12.79
CA LEU A 71 4.35 -13.67 11.83
C LEU A 71 4.87 -13.86 10.39
N VAL A 72 6.18 -13.95 10.21
CA VAL A 72 6.88 -14.20 8.95
C VAL A 72 7.85 -15.34 9.20
N ALA A 73 7.77 -16.38 8.37
CA ALA A 73 8.68 -17.53 8.39
C ALA A 73 10.05 -17.19 7.79
#